data_AF-A0A952A597-F1
#
_entry.id   AF-A0A952A597-F1
#
_cell.length_a   1.000
_cell.length_b   1.000
_cell.length_c   1.000
_cell.angle_alpha   90.00
_cell.angle_beta   90.00
_cell.angle_gamma   90.00
#
_symmetry.space_group_name_H-M   'P 1'
#
loop_
_entity.id
_entity.type
_entity.pdbx_description
1 polymer ?
#
loop_
_entity_poly.entity_id
_entity_poly.type
_entity_poly.pdbx_seq_one_letter_code
_entity_poly.pdbx_strand_id
1 'polypeptide(L)'
;VISTSGLKGRELETIYCASKWGLRGFTESLRLAAIAHRIRVSAVYPGGMKSENFWKDQPDRDISGYMDPKLVAEQIIHLLQSDPSLSPSELVIERN
;
A
#
# COMPACT_ATOMS: atom_id res chain seq x y z
N VAL A 1 -0.81 -5.15 1.84
CA VAL A 1 -0.90 -3.66 1.80
C VAL A 1 0.35 -3.08 2.44
N ILE A 2 1.04 -2.18 1.74
CA ILE A 2 2.37 -1.68 2.11
C ILE A 2 2.24 -0.21 2.54
N SER A 3 2.59 0.75 1.68
CA SER A 3 2.54 2.21 1.84
C SER A 3 3.43 2.79 0.75
N THR A 4 3.16 4.00 0.27
CA THR A 4 4.11 4.75 -0.58
C THR A 4 5.49 4.92 0.08
N SER A 5 5.60 4.82 1.42
CA SER A 5 6.89 4.78 2.14
C SER A 5 7.74 3.54 1.85
N GLY A 6 7.18 2.52 1.18
CA GLY A 6 7.92 1.38 0.61
C GLY A 6 8.51 1.64 -0.79
N LEU A 7 8.29 2.85 -1.34
CA LEU A 7 8.79 3.29 -2.64
C LEU A 7 9.70 4.52 -2.55
N LYS A 8 9.52 5.34 -1.49
CA LYS A 8 10.31 6.56 -1.25
C LYS A 8 10.57 6.79 0.24
N GLY A 9 11.68 7.46 0.53
CA GLY A 9 12.03 7.86 1.89
C GLY A 9 11.15 9.01 2.41
N ARG A 10 11.06 9.12 3.74
CA ARG A 10 10.40 10.23 4.45
C ARG A 10 11.27 10.59 5.65
N GLU A 11 11.58 11.88 5.77
CA GLU A 11 12.56 12.41 6.73
C GLU A 11 12.33 11.94 8.18
N LEU A 12 11.07 11.96 8.62
CA LEU A 12 10.70 11.66 10.02
C LEU A 12 10.14 10.25 10.23
N GLU A 13 10.24 9.37 9.23
CA GLU A 13 9.61 8.04 9.27
C GLU A 13 10.64 6.92 8.97
N THR A 14 11.92 7.07 9.35
CA THR A 14 13.02 6.16 8.94
C THR A 14 12.73 4.67 9.19
N ILE A 15 12.30 4.30 10.40
CA ILE A 15 12.00 2.90 10.75
C ILE A 15 10.77 2.42 9.96
N TYR A 16 9.75 3.26 9.82
CA TYR A 16 8.56 2.92 9.05
C TYR A 16 8.89 2.70 7.57
N CYS A 17 9.70 3.57 6.96
CA CYS A 17 10.23 3.36 5.61
C CYS A 17 10.97 2.03 5.51
N ALA A 18 11.92 1.76 6.41
CA ALA A 18 12.66 0.49 6.41
C ALA A 18 11.73 -0.73 6.49
N SER A 19 10.73 -0.71 7.39
CA SER A 19 9.74 -1.78 7.48
C SER A 19 8.91 -1.95 6.21
N LYS A 20 8.54 -0.85 5.54
CA LYS A 20 7.72 -0.91 4.31
C LYS A 20 8.53 -1.35 3.09
N TRP A 21 9.81 -0.99 2.99
CA TRP A 21 10.72 -1.56 2.02
C TRP A 21 10.97 -3.05 2.26
N GLY A 22 11.13 -3.47 3.52
CA GLY A 22 11.22 -4.90 3.88
C GLY A 22 9.97 -5.68 3.47
N LEU A 23 8.78 -5.11 3.72
CA LEU A 23 7.51 -5.71 3.30
C LEU A 23 7.36 -5.79 1.77
N ARG A 24 7.89 -4.80 1.04
CA ARG A 24 7.98 -4.85 -0.44
C ARG A 24 8.84 -6.03 -0.89
N GLY A 25 10.07 -6.13 -0.40
CA GLY A 25 10.97 -7.24 -0.75
C GLY A 25 10.36 -8.61 -0.42
N PHE A 26 9.72 -8.73 0.76
CA PHE A 26 8.96 -9.94 1.13
C PHE A 26 7.84 -10.25 0.13
N THR A 27 7.05 -9.25 -0.27
CA THR A 27 5.91 -9.42 -1.17
C THR A 27 6.37 -9.84 -2.57
N GLU A 28 7.45 -9.25 -3.08
CA GLU A 28 8.06 -9.62 -4.37
C GLU A 28 8.57 -11.06 -4.34
N SER A 29 9.29 -11.46 -3.28
CA SER A 29 9.76 -12.83 -3.10
C SER A 29 8.62 -13.84 -2.96
N LEU A 30 7.59 -13.51 -2.17
CA LEU A 30 6.41 -14.36 -1.96
C LEU A 30 5.66 -14.58 -3.28
N ARG A 31 5.52 -13.54 -4.10
CA ARG A 31 4.88 -13.64 -5.42
C ARG A 31 5.54 -14.69 -6.29
N LEU A 32 6.87 -14.75 -6.32
CA LEU A 32 7.61 -15.77 -7.09
C LEU A 32 7.37 -17.18 -6.55
N ALA A 33 7.43 -17.36 -5.23
CA ALA A 33 7.16 -18.64 -4.59
C ALA A 33 5.71 -19.13 -4.81
N ALA A 34 4.76 -18.20 -4.92
CA ALA A 34 3.34 -18.47 -5.07
C ALA A 34 2.93 -18.95 -6.48
N ILE A 35 3.76 -18.73 -7.51
CA ILE A 35 3.44 -19.06 -8.92
C ILE A 35 3.09 -20.54 -9.07
N ALA A 36 3.88 -21.43 -8.47
CA ALA A 36 3.66 -22.89 -8.54
C ALA A 36 2.31 -23.33 -7.94
N HIS A 37 1.76 -22.52 -7.04
CA HIS A 37 0.49 -22.79 -6.37
C HIS A 37 -0.69 -22.06 -7.02
N ARG A 38 -0.48 -21.35 -8.14
CA ARG A 38 -1.51 -20.53 -8.82
C ARG A 38 -2.12 -19.47 -7.89
N ILE A 39 -1.33 -18.98 -6.93
CA ILE A 39 -1.73 -17.93 -6.00
C ILE A 39 -1.24 -16.58 -6.56
N ARG A 40 -2.16 -15.61 -6.65
CA ARG A 40 -1.83 -14.23 -7.03
C ARG A 40 -1.40 -13.44 -5.81
N VAL A 41 -0.34 -12.64 -5.96
CA VAL A 41 0.16 -11.75 -4.92
C VAL A 41 0.31 -10.37 -5.54
N SER A 42 -0.42 -9.39 -5.02
CA SER A 42 -0.34 -7.99 -5.46
C SER A 42 0.07 -7.10 -4.29
N ALA A 43 0.98 -6.16 -4.55
CA ALA A 43 1.38 -5.13 -3.62
C ALA A 43 0.48 -3.89 -3.79
N VAL A 44 -0.01 -3.33 -2.70
CA VAL A 44 -0.80 -2.08 -2.72
C VAL A 44 -0.07 -1.03 -1.91
N TYR A 45 0.18 0.13 -2.51
CA TYR A 45 0.93 1.24 -1.95
C TYR A 45 0.05 2.49 -1.84
N PRO A 46 -0.78 2.58 -0.78
CA PRO A 46 -1.54 3.80 -0.53
C PRO A 46 -0.64 4.91 0.01
N GLY A 47 -0.93 6.15 -0.39
CA GLY A 47 -0.48 7.37 0.27
C GLY A 47 -1.20 7.62 1.60
N GLY A 48 -1.06 8.85 2.12
CA GLY A 48 -1.74 9.25 3.36
C GLY A 48 -3.26 9.19 3.23
N MET A 49 -3.92 8.59 4.22
CA MET A 49 -5.39 8.42 4.26
C MET A 49 -5.97 8.99 5.56
N LYS A 50 -7.22 9.45 5.51
CA LYS A 50 -7.99 9.93 6.67
C LYS A 50 -8.38 8.78 7.59
N SER A 51 -7.41 8.25 8.32
CA SER A 51 -7.59 7.15 9.29
C SER A 51 -7.34 7.68 10.69
N GLU A 52 -8.40 8.15 11.36
CA GLU A 52 -8.31 8.81 12.67
C GLU A 52 -7.54 7.97 13.71
N ASN A 53 -7.83 6.67 13.77
CA ASN A 53 -7.15 5.75 14.70
C ASN A 53 -5.64 5.62 14.43
N PHE A 54 -5.18 5.80 13.19
CA PHE A 54 -3.76 5.74 12.85
C PHE A 54 -3.01 7.00 13.29
N TRP A 55 -3.69 8.16 13.28
CA TRP A 55 -3.10 9.46 13.59
C TRP A 55 -3.30 9.91 15.04
N LYS A 56 -3.89 9.06 15.90
CA LYS A 56 -4.20 9.38 17.30
C LYS A 56 -3.01 9.92 18.12
N ASP A 57 -1.80 9.43 17.85
CA ASP A 57 -0.57 9.82 18.56
C ASP A 57 0.13 11.04 17.89
N GLN A 58 -0.48 11.60 16.85
CA GLN A 58 -0.04 12.79 16.10
C GLN A 58 -1.23 13.74 15.90
N PRO A 59 -1.82 14.28 16.99
CA PRO A 59 -3.06 15.08 16.91
C PRO A 59 -2.92 16.37 16.11
N ASP A 60 -1.71 16.94 16.04
CA ASP A 60 -1.42 18.16 15.29
C ASP A 60 -1.20 17.93 13.78
N ARG A 61 -1.25 16.67 13.32
CA ARG A 61 -1.01 16.35 11.91
C ARG A 61 -2.19 16.78 11.07
N ASP A 62 -1.95 17.69 10.12
CA ASP A 62 -2.95 18.04 9.12
C ASP A 62 -3.17 16.86 8.15
N ILE A 63 -4.36 16.27 8.24
CA ILE A 63 -4.85 15.19 7.38
C ILE A 63 -5.97 15.65 6.45
N SER A 64 -6.27 16.95 6.37
CA SER A 64 -7.37 17.49 5.55
C SER A 64 -7.24 17.11 4.08
N GLY A 65 -6.00 17.13 3.56
CA GLY A 65 -5.63 16.73 2.20
C GLY A 65 -5.27 15.26 2.03
N TYR A 66 -5.65 14.38 2.96
CA TYR A 66 -5.42 12.93 2.84
C TYR A 66 -6.56 12.27 2.07
N MET A 67 -6.26 11.13 1.45
CA MET A 67 -7.26 10.37 0.69
C MET A 67 -8.35 9.80 1.59
N ASP A 68 -9.56 9.65 1.06
CA ASP A 68 -10.62 8.90 1.71
C ASP A 68 -10.30 7.39 1.67
N PRO A 69 -10.20 6.70 2.83
CA PRO A 69 -9.98 5.25 2.88
C PRO A 69 -10.99 4.45 2.05
N LYS A 70 -12.23 4.93 1.90
CA LYS A 70 -13.26 4.27 1.11
C LYS A 70 -12.88 4.23 -0.37
N LEU A 71 -12.43 5.35 -0.93
CA LEU A 71 -11.99 5.42 -2.33
C LEU A 71 -10.74 4.56 -2.57
N VAL A 72 -9.83 4.49 -1.60
CA VAL A 72 -8.68 3.58 -1.65
C VAL A 72 -9.13 2.12 -1.66
N ALA A 73 -10.11 1.75 -0.82
CA ALA A 73 -10.66 0.40 -0.79
C ALA A 73 -11.35 0.02 -2.10
N GLU A 74 -12.06 0.94 -2.74
CA GLU A 74 -12.67 0.73 -4.07
C GLU A 74 -11.62 0.37 -5.13
N GLN A 75 -10.45 1.02 -5.14
CA GLN A 75 -9.36 0.65 -6.05
C GLN A 75 -8.81 -0.76 -5.77
N ILE A 76 -8.73 -1.15 -4.49
CA ILE A 76 -8.31 -2.50 -4.11
C ILE A 76 -9.34 -3.54 -4.60
N ILE A 77 -10.64 -3.24 -4.48
CA ILE A 77 -11.71 -4.12 -4.99
C ILE A 77 -11.60 -4.28 -6.50
N HIS A 78 -11.38 -3.20 -7.26
CA HIS A 78 -11.18 -3.27 -8.70
C HIS A 78 -9.98 -4.15 -9.08
N LEU A 79 -8.87 -4.03 -8.35
CA LEU A 79 -7.71 -4.91 -8.53
C LEU A 79 -8.08 -6.38 -8.29
N LEU A 80 -8.84 -6.69 -7.25
CA LEU A 80 -9.26 -8.06 -6.95
C LEU A 80 -10.21 -8.64 -8.01
N GLN A 81 -11.08 -7.79 -8.57
CA GLN A 81 -12.04 -8.13 -9.63
C GLN A 81 -11.44 -8.18 -11.04
N SER A 82 -10.20 -7.70 -11.23
CA SER A 82 -9.51 -7.77 -12.52
C SER A 82 -9.30 -9.21 -12.99
N ASP A 83 -9.24 -9.40 -14.32
CA ASP A 83 -8.97 -10.70 -14.92
C ASP A 83 -7.69 -11.31 -14.30
N PRO A 84 -7.76 -12.54 -13.75
CA PRO A 84 -6.60 -13.17 -13.12
C PRO A 84 -5.36 -13.30 -14.02
N SER A 85 -5.54 -13.32 -15.34
CA SER A 85 -4.45 -13.40 -16.33
C SER A 85 -3.79 -12.05 -16.62
N LEU A 86 -4.43 -10.93 -16.24
CA LEU A 86 -4.00 -9.56 -16.53
C LEU A 86 -3.93 -8.67 -15.28
N SER A 87 -4.05 -9.25 -14.08
CA SER A 87 -4.13 -8.45 -12.85
C SER A 87 -2.78 -7.77 -12.52
N PRO A 88 -2.76 -6.46 -12.26
CA PRO A 88 -1.55 -5.76 -11.87
C PRO A 88 -0.90 -6.37 -10.62
N SER A 89 0.42 -6.50 -10.68
CA SER A 89 1.21 -7.01 -9.57
C SER A 89 1.49 -5.94 -8.51
N GLU A 90 1.31 -4.66 -8.87
CA GLU A 90 1.45 -3.49 -8.01
C GLU A 90 0.34 -2.48 -8.30
N LEU A 91 -0.19 -1.87 -7.24
CA LEU A 91 -1.17 -0.79 -7.30
C LEU A 91 -0.69 0.35 -6.41
N VAL A 92 -0.33 1.48 -7.00
CA VAL A 92 0.08 2.70 -6.30
C VAL A 92 -1.09 3.67 -6.31
N ILE A 93 -1.47 4.16 -5.14
CA ILE A 93 -2.61 5.07 -4.98
C ILE A 93 -2.09 6.31 -4.24
N GLU A 94 -1.91 7.40 -4.98
CA GLU A 94 -1.43 8.67 -4.45
C GLU A 94 -2.47 9.78 -4.67
N ARG A 95 -2.37 10.81 -3.83
CA ARG A 95 -3.06 12.08 -4.07
C ARG A 95 -2.38 12.80 -5.24
N ASN A 96 -3.18 13.49 -6.05
CA ASN A 96 -2.66 14.48 -7.02
C ASN A 96 -2.13 15.72 -6.29
#